data_AF-A0A6A3INQ4-F1
#
_entry.id   AF-A0A6A3INQ4-F1
#
_cell.length_a   1.000
_cell.length_b   1.000
_cell.length_c   1.000
_cell.angle_alpha   90.00
_cell.angle_beta   90.00
_cell.angle_gamma   90.00
#
_symmetry.space_group_name_H-M   'P 1'
#
loop_
_entity.id
_entity.type
_entity.pdbx_description
1 polymer ?
#
loop_
_entity_poly.entity_id
_entity_poly.type
_entity_poly.pdbx_seq_one_letter_code
_entity_poly.pdbx_strand_id
1 'polypeptide(L)'
;MLNEITKNKDALASHESLKKTADDWKQKCIRAENEAAAARVPYATLESLQDENRFLKKNVDSLDACCSIERRIDDFAKHRVNDFQTMPRKSRRELIISWLEGFDHRRASWLHGQFAAFVHDRNRICHDNGVLQVDHNSFLRVCDEIKQDLDQLDVDTRNAHLLL
;
A
#
# COMPACT_ATOMS: atom_id res chain seq x y z
N MET A 1 -61.09 45.09 -37.68
CA MET A 1 -60.58 46.26 -36.92
C MET A 1 -60.54 46.03 -35.41
N LEU A 2 -61.62 46.19 -34.63
CA LEU A 2 -61.54 46.04 -33.15
C LEU A 2 -61.09 44.64 -32.67
N ASN A 3 -61.62 43.55 -33.25
CA ASN A 3 -61.22 42.19 -32.88
C ASN A 3 -59.76 41.85 -33.23
N GLU A 4 -59.22 42.43 -34.30
CA GLU A 4 -57.82 42.23 -34.70
C GLU A 4 -56.85 43.01 -33.78
N ILE A 5 -57.26 44.20 -33.32
CA ILE A 5 -56.48 45.00 -32.38
C ILE A 5 -56.36 44.27 -31.02
N THR A 6 -57.45 43.69 -30.52
CA THR A 6 -57.42 42.90 -29.28
C THR A 6 -56.54 41.65 -29.42
N LYS A 7 -56.69 40.92 -30.53
CA LYS A 7 -55.87 39.72 -30.81
C LYS A 7 -54.38 40.04 -30.89
N ASN A 8 -54.00 41.16 -31.50
CA ASN A 8 -52.61 41.60 -31.59
C ASN A 8 -52.04 42.04 -30.24
N LYS A 9 -52.86 42.67 -29.39
CA LYS A 9 -52.48 43.05 -28.03
C LYS A 9 -52.23 41.83 -27.15
N ASP A 10 -53.09 40.82 -27.23
CA ASP A 10 -52.94 39.56 -26.48
C ASP A 10 -51.72 38.78 -26.96
N ALA A 11 -51.46 38.76 -28.27
CA ALA A 11 -50.26 38.15 -28.84
C ALA A 11 -48.97 38.85 -28.38
N LEU A 12 -48.97 40.19 -28.30
CA LEU A 12 -47.83 40.95 -27.81
C LEU A 12 -47.56 40.66 -26.32
N ALA A 13 -48.61 40.64 -25.49
CA ALA A 13 -48.51 40.29 -24.08
C ALA A 13 -48.02 38.85 -23.88
N SER A 14 -48.48 37.91 -24.71
CA SER A 14 -48.01 36.52 -24.71
C SER A 14 -46.54 36.40 -25.11
N HIS A 15 -46.10 37.14 -26.13
CA HIS A 15 -44.69 37.18 -26.56
C HIS A 15 -43.78 37.76 -25.46
N GLU A 16 -44.20 38.83 -24.80
CA GLU A 16 -43.43 39.46 -23.73
C GLU A 16 -43.34 38.56 -22.48
N SER A 17 -44.41 37.83 -22.17
CA SER A 17 -44.42 36.78 -21.15
C SER A 17 -43.45 35.64 -21.48
N LEU A 18 -43.51 35.11 -22.72
CA LEU A 18 -42.61 34.06 -23.18
C LEU A 18 -41.14 34.49 -23.16
N LYS A 19 -40.85 35.73 -23.58
CA LYS A 19 -39.50 36.29 -23.53
C LYS A 19 -38.99 36.35 -22.09
N LYS A 20 -39.81 36.82 -21.14
CA LYS A 20 -39.46 36.84 -19.72
C LYS A 20 -39.19 35.45 -19.17
N THR A 21 -40.01 34.46 -19.54
CA THR A 21 -39.80 33.06 -19.14
C THR A 21 -38.51 32.50 -19.74
N ALA A 22 -38.21 32.79 -21.00
CA ALA A 22 -36.97 32.37 -21.64
C ALA A 22 -35.73 33.00 -20.98
N ASP A 23 -35.79 34.28 -20.63
CA ASP A 23 -34.73 34.99 -19.93
C ASP A 23 -34.49 34.43 -18.52
N ASP A 24 -35.56 34.10 -17.78
CA ASP A 24 -35.49 33.45 -16.46
C ASP A 24 -34.84 32.05 -16.56
N TRP A 25 -35.25 31.25 -17.55
CA TRP A 25 -34.61 29.95 -17.81
C TRP A 25 -33.13 30.07 -18.16
N LYS A 26 -32.78 31.05 -19.01
CA LYS A 26 -31.38 31.32 -19.36
C LYS A 26 -30.55 31.66 -18.13
N GLN A 27 -31.08 32.49 -17.22
CA GLN A 27 -30.39 32.80 -15.96
C GLN A 27 -30.23 31.58 -15.05
N LYS A 28 -31.25 30.71 -14.97
CA LYS A 28 -31.15 29.45 -14.21
C LYS A 28 -30.09 28.51 -14.78
N CYS A 29 -30.00 28.39 -16.11
CA CYS A 29 -28.97 27.60 -16.76
C CYS A 29 -27.56 28.14 -16.45
N ILE A 30 -27.34 29.45 -16.59
CA ILE A 30 -26.04 30.07 -16.26
C ILE A 30 -25.67 29.85 -14.78
N ARG A 31 -26.65 29.96 -13.87
CA ARG A 31 -26.41 29.69 -12.44
C ARG A 31 -26.02 28.23 -12.21
N ALA A 32 -26.75 27.29 -12.80
CA ALA A 32 -26.46 25.85 -12.67
C ALA A 32 -25.09 25.49 -13.25
N GLU A 33 -24.70 26.08 -14.38
CA GLU A 33 -23.37 25.91 -14.96
C GLU A 33 -22.26 26.44 -14.05
N ASN A 34 -22.45 27.62 -13.46
CA ASN A 34 -21.50 28.20 -12.50
C ASN A 34 -21.40 27.36 -11.23
N GLU A 35 -22.52 26.86 -10.70
CA GLU A 35 -22.56 25.96 -9.54
C GLU A 35 -21.86 24.63 -9.85
N ALA A 36 -22.09 24.04 -11.02
CA ALA A 36 -21.42 22.82 -11.46
C ALA A 36 -19.91 23.03 -11.65
N ALA A 37 -19.49 24.17 -12.20
CA ALA A 37 -18.08 24.52 -12.33
C ALA A 37 -17.42 24.73 -10.96
N ALA A 38 -18.10 25.42 -10.04
CA ALA A 38 -17.63 25.62 -8.67
C ALA A 38 -17.51 24.30 -7.89
N ALA A 39 -18.38 23.32 -8.15
CA ALA A 39 -18.32 22.00 -7.54
C ALA A 39 -17.23 21.08 -8.14
N ARG A 40 -16.86 21.24 -9.42
CA ARG A 40 -15.79 20.45 -10.05
C ARG A 40 -14.42 20.65 -9.41
N VAL A 41 -14.10 21.87 -8.99
CA VAL A 41 -12.82 22.20 -8.33
C VAL A 41 -12.59 21.39 -7.05
N PRO A 42 -13.51 21.37 -6.06
CA PRO A 42 -13.34 20.55 -4.86
C PRO A 42 -13.38 19.04 -5.14
N TYR A 43 -14.08 18.58 -6.18
CA TYR A 43 -14.01 17.15 -6.57
C TYR A 43 -12.62 16.75 -7.08
N ALA A 44 -12.01 17.56 -7.95
CA ALA A 44 -10.64 17.32 -8.42
C ALA A 44 -9.61 17.37 -7.28
N THR A 45 -9.77 18.31 -6.34
CA THR A 45 -8.93 18.35 -5.13
C THR A 45 -9.12 17.10 -4.27
N LEU A 46 -10.35 16.62 -4.10
CA LEU A 46 -10.62 15.42 -3.32
C LEU A 46 -9.99 14.18 -3.95
N GLU A 47 -10.09 14.03 -5.28
CA GLU A 47 -9.46 12.93 -6.02
C GLU A 47 -7.93 12.96 -5.85
N SER A 48 -7.32 14.14 -6.00
CA SER A 48 -5.87 14.31 -5.75
C SER A 48 -5.47 13.93 -4.33
N LEU A 49 -6.25 14.32 -3.32
CA LEU A 49 -5.99 13.95 -1.92
C LEU A 49 -6.19 12.45 -1.67
N GLN A 50 -7.13 11.80 -2.37
CA GLN A 50 -7.33 10.36 -2.27
C GLN A 50 -6.14 9.59 -2.85
N ASP A 51 -5.59 10.06 -3.97
CA ASP A 51 -4.39 9.47 -4.57
C ASP A 51 -3.16 9.65 -3.69
N GLU A 52 -2.97 10.85 -3.11
CA GLU A 52 -1.89 11.11 -2.16
C GLU A 52 -2.03 10.23 -0.92
N ASN A 53 -3.23 10.09 -0.35
CA ASN A 53 -3.47 9.19 0.78
C ASN A 53 -3.19 7.73 0.43
N ARG A 54 -3.57 7.27 -0.76
CA ARG A 54 -3.27 5.90 -1.23
C ARG A 54 -1.77 5.67 -1.36
N PHE A 55 -1.04 6.68 -1.85
CA PHE A 55 0.42 6.64 -1.94
C PHE A 55 1.08 6.57 -0.56
N LEU A 56 0.71 7.49 0.35
CA LEU A 56 1.23 7.53 1.71
C LEU A 56 0.97 6.21 2.45
N LYS A 57 -0.23 5.63 2.27
CA LYS A 57 -0.56 4.33 2.87
C LYS A 57 0.40 3.22 2.43
N LYS A 58 0.72 3.11 1.14
CA LYS A 58 1.68 2.11 0.64
C LYS A 58 3.08 2.28 1.25
N ASN A 59 3.51 3.53 1.43
CA ASN A 59 4.79 3.83 2.08
C ASN A 59 4.79 3.39 3.54
N VAL A 60 3.72 3.72 4.28
CA VAL A 60 3.55 3.31 5.68
C VAL A 60 3.54 1.78 5.80
N ASP A 61 2.77 1.08 4.96
CA ASP A 61 2.70 -0.38 4.95
C ASP A 61 4.09 -1.01 4.69
N SER A 62 4.89 -0.40 3.81
CA SER A 62 6.24 -0.87 3.51
C SER A 62 7.24 -0.60 4.64
N LEU A 63 7.13 0.55 5.30
CA LEU A 63 7.92 0.87 6.50
C LEU A 63 7.59 -0.06 7.67
N ASP A 64 6.31 -0.36 7.88
CA ASP A 64 5.89 -1.32 8.88
C ASP A 64 6.44 -2.72 8.57
N ALA A 65 6.40 -3.13 7.30
CA ALA A 65 7.01 -4.39 6.86
C ALA A 65 8.53 -4.41 7.12
N CYS A 66 9.28 -3.35 6.83
CA CYS A 66 10.70 -3.24 7.19
C CYS A 66 10.93 -3.54 8.68
N CYS A 67 10.24 -2.79 9.55
CA CYS A 67 10.36 -2.93 11.00
C CYS A 67 9.95 -4.33 11.49
N SER A 68 8.90 -4.90 10.90
CA SER A 68 8.41 -6.24 11.22
C SER A 68 9.46 -7.31 10.91
N ILE A 69 10.08 -7.24 9.74
CA ILE A 69 11.10 -8.19 9.31
C ILE A 69 12.38 -8.05 10.12
N GLU A 70 12.86 -6.83 10.33
CA GLU A 70 14.04 -6.58 11.15
C GLU A 70 13.89 -7.16 12.55
N ARG A 71 12.73 -6.94 13.17
CA ARG A 71 12.41 -7.52 14.47
C ARG A 71 12.36 -9.04 14.42
N ARG A 72 11.74 -9.63 13.40
CA ARG A 72 11.68 -11.10 13.26
C ARG A 72 13.07 -11.72 13.11
N ILE A 73 13.95 -11.10 12.32
CA ILE A 73 15.34 -11.55 12.15
C ILE A 73 16.10 -11.44 13.47
N ASP A 74 15.98 -10.32 14.17
CA ASP A 74 16.64 -10.09 15.46
C ASP A 74 16.16 -11.08 16.54
N ASP A 75 14.84 -11.27 16.66
CA ASP A 75 14.24 -12.25 17.57
C ASP A 75 14.69 -13.67 17.26
N PHE A 76 14.66 -14.06 15.97
CA PHE A 76 15.17 -15.35 15.53
C PHE A 76 16.64 -15.53 15.92
N ALA A 77 17.52 -14.58 15.57
CA ALA A 77 18.94 -14.67 15.89
C ALA A 77 19.18 -14.78 17.40
N LYS A 78 18.50 -13.96 18.20
CA LYS A 78 18.58 -14.00 19.68
C LYS A 78 18.15 -15.34 20.24
N HIS A 79 17.01 -15.86 19.81
CA HIS A 79 16.51 -17.17 20.23
C HIS A 79 17.53 -18.27 19.90
N ARG A 80 18.06 -18.28 18.67
CA ARG A 80 19.00 -19.31 18.20
C ARG A 80 20.32 -19.27 18.96
N VAL A 81 20.86 -18.07 19.19
CA VAL A 81 22.08 -17.89 19.99
C VAL A 81 21.87 -18.34 21.42
N ASN A 82 20.75 -17.97 22.05
CA ASN A 82 20.45 -18.35 23.42
C ASN A 82 20.24 -19.86 23.57
N ASP A 83 19.49 -20.49 22.68
CA ASP A 83 19.30 -21.95 22.65
C ASP A 83 20.66 -22.65 22.54
N PHE A 84 21.52 -22.20 21.63
CA PHE A 84 22.84 -22.76 21.47
C PHE A 84 23.72 -22.58 22.71
N GLN A 85 23.70 -21.40 23.35
CA GLN A 85 24.50 -21.13 24.55
C GLN A 85 24.05 -21.94 25.77
N THR A 86 22.75 -22.15 25.92
CA THR A 86 22.16 -22.89 27.05
C THR A 86 22.25 -24.40 26.89
N MET A 87 22.54 -24.91 25.70
CA MET A 87 22.71 -26.34 25.44
C MET A 87 23.94 -26.96 26.15
N PRO A 88 23.79 -28.19 26.68
CA PRO A 88 24.92 -28.99 27.13
C PRO A 88 25.98 -29.18 26.03
N ARG A 89 27.25 -29.28 26.44
CA ARG A 89 28.38 -29.40 25.50
C ARG A 89 28.25 -30.59 24.55
N LYS A 90 27.68 -31.71 25.01
CA LYS A 90 27.45 -32.91 24.21
C LYS A 90 26.43 -32.63 23.08
N SER A 91 25.25 -32.13 23.44
CA SER A 91 24.19 -31.78 22.49
C SER A 91 24.62 -30.72 21.48
N ARG A 92 25.40 -29.71 21.90
CA ARG A 92 26.01 -28.74 20.96
C ARG A 92 26.90 -29.41 19.92
N ARG A 93 27.74 -30.37 20.33
CA ARG A 93 28.62 -31.09 19.42
C ARG A 93 27.81 -31.91 18.41
N GLU A 94 26.79 -32.62 18.88
CA GLU A 94 25.91 -33.42 18.02
C GLU A 94 25.13 -32.55 17.03
N LEU A 95 24.61 -31.40 17.48
CA LEU A 95 23.96 -30.43 16.62
C LEU A 95 24.91 -29.88 15.54
N ILE A 96 26.15 -29.50 15.90
CA ILE A 96 27.15 -29.04 14.93
C ILE A 96 27.45 -30.14 13.89
N ILE A 97 27.62 -31.39 14.33
CA ILE A 97 27.89 -32.52 13.42
C ILE A 97 26.71 -32.70 12.46
N SER A 98 25.48 -32.72 12.98
CA SER A 98 24.26 -32.83 12.18
C SER A 98 24.15 -31.69 11.15
N TRP A 99 24.47 -30.45 11.54
CA TRP A 99 24.51 -29.33 10.61
C TRP A 99 25.58 -29.47 9.54
N LEU A 100 26.77 -29.97 9.87
CA LEU A 100 27.85 -30.17 8.91
C LEU A 100 27.53 -31.32 7.93
N GLU A 101 26.87 -32.38 8.40
CA GLU A 101 26.50 -33.54 7.60
C GLU A 101 25.28 -33.25 6.71
N GLY A 102 24.32 -32.47 7.19
CA GLY A 102 23.06 -32.15 6.52
C GLY A 102 23.00 -30.74 5.91
N PHE A 103 24.14 -30.07 5.71
CA PHE A 103 24.14 -28.67 5.26
C PHE A 103 23.56 -28.52 3.86
N ASP A 104 22.39 -27.88 3.75
CA ASP A 104 21.79 -27.56 2.46
C ASP A 104 22.29 -26.20 1.95
N HIS A 105 23.33 -26.25 1.12
CA HIS A 105 23.88 -25.07 0.46
C HIS A 105 22.85 -24.33 -0.42
N ARG A 106 21.85 -25.01 -0.98
CA ARG A 106 20.85 -24.38 -1.83
C ARG A 106 19.90 -23.53 -1.00
N ARG A 107 19.39 -24.09 0.11
CA ARG A 107 18.54 -23.35 1.05
C ARG A 107 19.28 -22.15 1.67
N ALA A 108 20.55 -22.33 2.03
CA ALA A 108 21.38 -21.23 2.54
C ALA A 108 21.58 -20.13 1.49
N SER A 109 21.88 -20.50 0.24
CA SER A 109 22.05 -19.53 -0.86
C SER A 109 20.75 -18.81 -1.20
N TRP A 110 19.62 -19.50 -1.15
CA TRP A 110 18.29 -18.91 -1.37
C TRP A 110 17.99 -17.84 -0.32
N LEU A 111 18.08 -18.21 0.97
CA LEU A 111 17.80 -17.28 2.06
C LEU A 111 18.74 -16.07 2.05
N HIS A 112 20.01 -16.26 1.68
CA HIS A 112 20.94 -15.16 1.48
C HIS A 112 20.47 -14.19 0.36
N GLY A 113 19.98 -14.73 -0.76
CA GLY A 113 19.40 -13.93 -1.84
C GLY A 113 18.20 -13.11 -1.38
N GLN A 114 17.31 -13.72 -0.59
CA GLN A 114 16.14 -13.05 -0.02
C GLN A 114 16.55 -11.91 0.92
N PHE A 115 17.51 -12.13 1.83
CA PHE A 115 18.02 -11.07 2.69
C PHE A 115 18.70 -9.95 1.92
N ALA A 116 19.47 -10.27 0.88
CA ALA A 116 20.11 -9.26 0.04
C ALA A 116 19.07 -8.39 -0.67
N ALA A 117 18.01 -9.01 -1.23
CA ALA A 117 16.90 -8.29 -1.85
C ALA A 117 16.16 -7.39 -0.84
N PHE A 118 15.85 -7.94 0.33
CA PHE A 118 15.22 -7.18 1.42
C PHE A 118 16.06 -5.97 1.83
N VAL A 119 17.36 -6.14 2.11
CA VAL A 119 18.23 -5.05 2.54
C VAL A 119 18.35 -3.97 1.47
N HIS A 120 18.45 -4.36 0.19
CA HIS A 120 18.49 -3.41 -0.92
C HIS A 120 17.25 -2.51 -0.94
N ASP A 121 16.05 -3.10 -0.93
CA ASP A 121 14.81 -2.33 -1.01
C ASP A 121 14.50 -1.57 0.27
N ARG A 122 14.77 -2.18 1.44
CA ARG A 122 14.66 -1.53 2.76
C ARG A 122 15.51 -0.27 2.83
N ASN A 123 16.74 -0.29 2.31
CA ASN A 123 17.60 0.89 2.33
C ASN A 123 17.02 2.02 1.46
N ARG A 124 16.44 1.69 0.30
CA ARG A 124 15.76 2.67 -0.55
C ARG A 124 14.54 3.28 0.13
N ILE A 125 13.76 2.46 0.83
CA ILE A 125 12.56 2.88 1.56
C ILE A 125 12.94 3.77 2.76
N CYS A 126 13.92 3.35 3.57
CA CYS A 126 14.20 3.97 4.86
C CYS A 126 15.23 5.12 4.81
N HIS A 127 16.17 5.11 3.86
CA HIS A 127 17.35 5.99 3.91
C HIS A 127 17.53 6.85 2.66
N ASP A 128 17.24 6.32 1.47
CA ASP A 128 17.65 6.98 0.22
C ASP A 128 16.58 7.94 -0.36
N ASN A 129 15.48 8.16 0.35
CA ASN A 129 14.25 8.79 -0.19
C ASN A 129 13.79 8.14 -1.51
N GLY A 130 14.19 6.90 -1.75
CA GLY A 130 14.00 6.13 -2.98
C GLY A 130 12.74 5.28 -2.94
N VAL A 131 11.79 5.58 -2.04
CA VAL A 131 10.57 4.78 -1.84
C VAL A 131 9.77 4.61 -3.13
N LEU A 132 9.74 5.64 -3.99
CA LEU A 132 9.09 5.62 -5.30
C LEU A 132 9.74 4.66 -6.31
N GLN A 133 10.97 4.22 -6.07
CA GLN A 133 11.73 3.36 -6.97
C GLN A 133 11.62 1.88 -6.59
N VAL A 134 10.91 1.57 -5.51
CA VAL A 134 10.70 0.20 -5.04
C VAL A 134 9.36 -0.32 -5.54
N ASP A 135 9.35 -1.52 -6.11
CA ASP A 135 8.11 -2.24 -6.31
C ASP A 135 7.62 -2.79 -4.97
N HIS A 136 6.72 -2.04 -4.33
CA HIS A 136 6.16 -2.36 -3.02
C HIS A 136 5.54 -3.76 -2.95
N ASN A 137 4.92 -4.25 -4.03
CA ASN A 137 4.30 -5.57 -4.01
C ASN A 137 5.36 -6.68 -3.98
N SER A 138 6.41 -6.52 -4.79
CA SER A 138 7.54 -7.45 -4.78
C SER A 138 8.30 -7.39 -3.45
N PHE A 139 8.49 -6.20 -2.88
CA PHE A 139 9.09 -6.02 -1.56
C PHE A 139 8.31 -6.75 -0.46
N LEU A 140 6.99 -6.54 -0.40
CA LEU A 140 6.12 -7.22 0.58
C LEU A 140 6.16 -8.74 0.44
N ARG A 141 6.22 -9.26 -0.80
CA ARG A 141 6.37 -10.68 -1.05
C ARG A 141 7.68 -11.23 -0.48
N VAL A 142 8.81 -10.54 -0.70
CA VAL A 142 10.11 -10.93 -0.12
C VAL A 142 10.05 -10.94 1.41
N CYS A 143 9.39 -9.94 2.01
CA CYS A 143 9.16 -9.91 3.46
C CYS A 143 8.39 -11.15 3.94
N ASP A 144 7.31 -11.53 3.28
CA ASP A 144 6.51 -12.70 3.65
C ASP A 144 7.28 -14.01 3.47
N GLU A 145 8.06 -14.14 2.39
CA GLU A 145 8.94 -15.29 2.15
C GLU A 145 9.99 -15.44 3.26
N ILE A 146 10.64 -14.35 3.67
CA ILE A 146 11.59 -14.35 4.79
C ILE A 146 10.91 -14.80 6.08
N LYS A 147 9.71 -14.29 6.40
CA LYS A 147 8.98 -14.69 7.61
C LYS A 147 8.72 -16.20 7.61
N GLN A 148 8.20 -16.72 6.50
CA GLN A 148 7.88 -18.15 6.37
C GLN A 148 9.14 -19.01 6.50
N ASP A 149 10.25 -18.60 5.88
CA ASP A 149 11.51 -19.33 5.98
C ASP A 149 12.06 -19.36 7.41
N LEU A 150 11.99 -18.23 8.13
CA LEU A 150 12.40 -18.15 9.54
C LEU A 150 11.49 -19.00 10.44
N ASP A 151 10.18 -18.96 10.23
CA ASP A 151 9.21 -19.78 10.98
C ASP A 151 9.48 -21.27 10.76
N GLN A 152 9.76 -21.68 9.52
CA GLN A 152 10.09 -23.06 9.20
C GLN A 152 11.43 -23.48 9.83
N LEU A 153 12.45 -22.61 9.81
CA LEU A 153 13.73 -22.89 10.45
C LEU A 153 13.63 -23.05 11.97
N ASP A 154 12.76 -22.27 12.62
CA ASP A 154 12.45 -22.41 14.04
C ASP A 154 11.84 -23.80 14.34
N VAL A 155 10.88 -24.23 13.52
CA VAL A 155 10.23 -25.55 13.64
C VAL A 155 11.23 -26.68 13.41
N ASP A 156 11.98 -26.63 12.31
CA ASP A 156 12.96 -27.65 11.93
C ASP A 156 13.97 -27.88 13.07
N THR A 157 14.42 -26.79 13.70
CA THR A 157 15.41 -26.90 14.75
C THR A 157 14.84 -27.37 16.08
N ARG A 158 13.64 -26.91 16.46
CA ARG A 158 12.97 -27.42 17.66
C ARG A 158 12.78 -28.94 17.58
N ASN A 159 12.42 -29.45 16.40
CA ASN A 159 12.28 -30.89 16.17
C ASN A 159 13.63 -31.62 16.24
N ALA A 160 14.71 -31.02 15.71
CA ALA A 160 16.05 -31.59 15.84
C ALA A 160 16.50 -31.72 17.31
N HIS A 161 16.12 -30.79 18.19
CA HIS A 161 16.42 -30.88 19.62
C HIS A 161 15.64 -31.99 20.35
N LEU A 162 14.46 -32.38 19.85
CA LEU A 162 13.68 -33.47 20.45
C LEU A 162 14.21 -34.86 20.07
N LEU A 163 15.07 -34.93 19.04
CA LEU A 163 15.65 -36.17 18.51
C LEU A 163 17.09 -36.40 18.98
N LEU A 164 17.68 -35.45 19.72
CA LEU A 164 19.04 -35.49 20.29
C LEU A 164 18.98 -35.59 21.82
#